data_AF-A0A2N5S377-F1
#
_entry.id   AF-A0A2N5S377-F1
#
_cell.length_a   1.000
_cell.length_b   1.000
_cell.length_c   1.000
_cell.angle_alpha   90.00
_cell.angle_beta   90.00
_cell.angle_gamma   90.00
#
_symmetry.space_group_name_H-M   'P 1'
#
loop_
_entity.id
_entity.type
_entity.pdbx_description
1 polymer ?
#
loop_
_entity_poly.entity_id
_entity_poly.type
_entity_poly.pdbx_seq_one_letter_code
_entity_poly.pdbx_strand_id
1 'polypeptide(L)'
;MKLIRVPSKLQSANDVTLRHQIQSHAMKRYQQEAKTLQVNTVMSLLRGRDTFVLAATGFGKSRIPEMYLGLLAKDCRGQITGVVVVLNPLNALGNNQVEEKTASGIQTAGRP
;
A
#
# COMPACT_ATOMS: atom_id res chain seq x y z
N MET A 1 -22.28 -6.52 2.56
CA MET A 1 -20.85 -6.13 2.58
C MET A 1 -20.71 -4.78 1.90
N LYS A 2 -20.05 -3.79 2.52
CA LYS A 2 -19.74 -2.51 1.88
C LYS A 2 -18.53 -2.71 0.96
N LEU A 3 -18.67 -2.44 -0.34
CA LEU A 3 -17.56 -2.61 -1.28
C LEU A 3 -16.48 -1.57 -0.97
N ILE A 4 -15.26 -2.02 -0.69
CA ILE A 4 -14.10 -1.14 -0.59
C ILE A 4 -13.75 -0.71 -2.02
N ARG A 5 -13.86 0.60 -2.29
CA ARG A 5 -13.58 1.16 -3.61
C ARG A 5 -12.41 2.14 -3.51
N VAL A 6 -11.57 2.14 -4.53
CA VAL A 6 -10.61 3.21 -4.76
C VAL A 6 -11.42 4.52 -4.92
N PRO A 7 -11.04 5.63 -4.26
CA PRO A 7 -11.73 6.91 -4.42
C PRO A 7 -11.87 7.31 -5.89
N SER A 8 -13.05 7.77 -6.32
CA SER A 8 -13.31 8.12 -7.73
C SER A 8 -12.29 9.10 -8.29
N LYS A 9 -11.82 10.06 -7.46
CA LYS A 9 -10.78 11.03 -7.81
C LYS A 9 -9.45 10.37 -8.21
N LEU A 10 -9.07 9.26 -7.55
CA LEU A 10 -7.86 8.51 -7.90
C LEU A 10 -8.09 7.63 -9.13
N GLN A 11 -9.29 7.04 -9.25
CA GLN A 11 -9.64 6.23 -10.41
C GLN A 11 -9.69 7.05 -11.71
N SER A 12 -10.15 8.30 -11.65
CA SER A 12 -10.26 9.18 -12.81
C SER A 12 -9.02 10.06 -13.02
N ALA A 13 -8.05 10.04 -12.11
CA ALA A 13 -6.82 10.80 -12.27
C ALA A 13 -6.05 10.34 -13.52
N ASN A 14 -5.41 11.27 -14.21
CA ASN A 14 -4.42 10.92 -15.22
C ASN A 14 -3.16 10.35 -14.54
N ASP A 15 -2.33 9.70 -15.35
CA ASP A 15 -1.16 8.98 -14.85
C ASP A 15 -0.11 9.88 -14.17
N VAL A 16 0.02 11.13 -14.61
CA VAL A 16 0.97 12.09 -14.00
C VAL A 16 0.50 12.48 -12.60
N THR A 17 -0.77 12.85 -12.47
CA THR A 17 -1.39 13.19 -11.18
C THR A 17 -1.35 12.02 -10.22
N LEU A 18 -1.67 10.81 -10.71
CA LEU A 18 -1.69 9.61 -9.88
C LEU A 18 -0.29 9.25 -9.36
N ARG A 19 0.74 9.35 -10.21
CA ARG A 19 2.14 9.18 -9.79
C ARG A 19 2.54 10.14 -8.68
N HIS A 20 2.26 11.43 -8.87
CA HIS A 20 2.58 12.45 -7.88
C HIS A 20 1.88 12.19 -6.54
N GLN A 21 0.61 11.77 -6.56
CA GLN A 21 -0.12 11.44 -5.33
C GLN A 21 0.49 10.25 -4.58
N ILE A 22 0.92 9.21 -5.30
CA ILE A 22 1.59 8.05 -4.69
C ILE A 22 2.94 8.46 -4.10
N GLN A 23 3.75 9.23 -4.84
CA GLN A 23 5.05 9.71 -4.37
C GLN A 23 4.92 10.63 -3.16
N SER A 24 3.96 11.57 -3.19
CA SER A 24 3.67 12.46 -2.06
C SER A 24 3.22 11.68 -0.83
N HIS A 25 2.38 10.66 -1.01
CA HIS A 25 1.97 9.77 0.07
C HIS A 25 3.18 9.02 0.67
N ALA A 26 4.04 8.45 -0.17
CA ALA A 26 5.24 7.74 0.26
C ALA A 26 6.22 8.65 1.02
N MET A 27 6.49 9.85 0.49
CA MET A 27 7.36 10.84 1.13
C MET A 27 6.83 11.25 2.50
N LYS A 28 5.53 11.56 2.60
CA LYS A 28 4.91 11.92 3.87
C LYS A 28 5.02 10.80 4.91
N ARG A 29 4.95 9.55 4.44
CA ARG A 29 4.79 8.40 5.32
C ARG A 29 6.10 7.74 5.74
N TYR A 30 7.06 7.65 4.83
CA TYR A 30 8.34 6.96 5.02
C TYR A 30 9.54 7.91 4.99
N GLN A 31 9.33 9.21 4.76
CA GLN A 31 10.39 10.21 4.59
C GLN A 31 11.42 9.82 3.52
N GLN A 32 10.99 9.00 2.55
CA GLN A 32 11.83 8.43 1.52
C GLN A 32 11.06 8.35 0.21
N GLU A 33 11.75 8.65 -0.88
CA GLU A 33 11.16 8.60 -2.21
C GLU A 33 10.79 7.16 -2.59
N ALA A 34 9.60 6.97 -3.14
CA ALA A 34 9.16 5.68 -3.65
C ALA A 34 9.88 5.36 -4.96
N LYS A 35 10.37 4.12 -5.07
CA LYS A 35 11.01 3.63 -6.30
C LYS A 35 9.98 3.52 -7.43
N THR A 36 10.41 3.74 -8.66
CA THR A 36 9.55 3.72 -9.85
C THR A 36 8.71 2.44 -9.97
N LEU A 37 9.29 1.27 -9.70
CA LEU A 37 8.55 0.00 -9.73
C LEU A 37 7.46 -0.08 -8.65
N GLN A 38 7.71 0.46 -7.45
CA GLN A 38 6.69 0.52 -6.40
C GLN A 38 5.53 1.43 -6.84
N VAL A 39 5.84 2.62 -7.37
CA VAL A 39 4.83 3.57 -7.87
C VAL A 39 3.99 2.95 -8.99
N ASN A 40 4.63 2.37 -10.00
CA ASN A 40 3.95 1.74 -11.12
C ASN A 40 3.06 0.56 -10.65
N THR A 41 3.51 -0.20 -9.66
CA THR A 41 2.71 -1.29 -9.08
C THR A 41 1.47 -0.74 -8.38
N VAL A 42 1.62 0.27 -7.52
CA VAL A 42 0.49 0.89 -6.80
C VAL A 42 -0.51 1.49 -7.79
N MET A 43 -0.03 2.15 -8.85
CA MET A 43 -0.91 2.63 -9.93
C MET A 43 -1.72 1.49 -10.55
N SER A 44 -1.08 0.36 -10.86
CA SER A 44 -1.76 -0.80 -11.44
C SER A 44 -2.86 -1.34 -10.52
N LEU A 45 -2.59 -1.43 -9.23
CA LEU A 45 -3.57 -1.83 -8.21
C LEU A 45 -4.71 -0.82 -8.08
N LEU A 46 -4.43 0.49 -8.13
CA LEU A 46 -5.46 1.55 -8.09
C LEU A 46 -6.36 1.55 -9.33
N ARG A 47 -5.89 1.00 -10.45
CA ARG A 47 -6.68 0.76 -11.67
C ARG A 47 -7.43 -0.58 -11.63
N GLY A 48 -7.37 -1.32 -10.51
CA GLY A 48 -8.08 -2.59 -10.35
C GLY A 48 -7.48 -3.75 -11.14
N ARG A 49 -6.17 -3.70 -11.47
CA ARG A 49 -5.50 -4.77 -12.20
C ARG A 49 -4.75 -5.71 -11.27
N ASP A 50 -4.91 -7.01 -11.51
CA ASP A 50 -4.02 -8.02 -10.94
C ASP A 50 -2.59 -7.76 -11.43
N THR A 51 -1.64 -7.75 -10.51
CA THR A 51 -0.28 -7.28 -10.80
C THR A 51 0.75 -8.22 -10.20
N PHE A 52 1.62 -8.76 -11.05
CA PHE A 52 2.80 -9.53 -10.64
C PHE A 52 4.01 -8.61 -10.59
N VAL A 53 4.82 -8.73 -9.54
CA VAL A 53 6.04 -7.92 -9.36
C VAL A 53 7.22 -8.84 -9.12
N LEU A 54 8.20 -8.78 -10.02
CA LEU A 54 9.50 -9.39 -9.80
C LEU A 54 10.44 -8.36 -9.17
N ALA A 55 10.81 -8.59 -7.92
CA ALA A 55 11.76 -7.73 -7.21
C ALA A 55 12.56 -8.53 -6.17
N ALA A 56 13.85 -8.23 -6.06
CA ALA A 56 14.76 -8.88 -5.12
C ALA A 56 14.41 -8.58 -3.64
N THR A 57 14.89 -9.41 -2.72
CA THR A 57 14.80 -9.14 -1.27
C THR A 57 15.48 -7.80 -0.94
N GLY A 58 14.97 -7.06 0.05
CA GLY A 58 15.45 -5.72 0.37
C GLY A 58 14.97 -4.61 -0.59
N PHE A 59 14.25 -4.93 -1.67
CA PHE A 59 13.72 -3.91 -2.58
C PHE A 59 12.74 -2.93 -1.90
N GLY A 60 12.10 -3.34 -0.80
CA GLY A 60 11.03 -2.59 -0.13
C GLY A 60 9.64 -2.97 -0.65
N LYS A 61 9.43 -4.24 -1.03
CA LYS A 61 8.16 -4.75 -1.56
C LYS A 61 6.98 -4.56 -0.59
N SER A 62 7.25 -4.63 0.72
CA SER A 62 6.26 -4.45 1.81
C SER A 62 5.52 -3.12 1.71
N ARG A 63 6.17 -2.06 1.23
CA ARG A 63 5.57 -0.71 1.11
C ARG A 63 4.49 -0.61 0.03
N ILE A 64 4.47 -1.51 -0.96
CA ILE A 64 3.48 -1.48 -2.06
C ILE A 64 2.05 -1.63 -1.53
N PRO A 65 1.69 -2.71 -0.82
CA PRO A 65 0.35 -2.87 -0.26
C PRO A 65 -0.01 -1.77 0.75
N GLU A 66 0.99 -1.24 1.48
CA GLU A 66 0.78 -0.18 2.45
C GLU A 66 0.42 1.16 1.80
N MET A 67 1.15 1.58 0.76
CA MET A 67 0.81 2.75 -0.03
C MET A 67 -0.56 2.62 -0.69
N TYR A 68 -0.87 1.43 -1.23
CA TYR A 68 -2.18 1.15 -1.80
C TYR A 68 -3.28 1.34 -0.75
N LEU A 69 -3.15 0.71 0.42
CA LEU A 69 -4.10 0.80 1.52
C LEU A 69 -4.29 2.24 2.03
N GLY A 70 -3.20 3.00 2.16
CA GLY A 70 -3.21 4.38 2.61
C GLY A 70 -3.91 5.35 1.64
N LEU A 71 -4.08 4.96 0.38
CA LEU A 71 -4.78 5.73 -0.67
C LEU A 71 -6.26 5.34 -0.83
N LEU A 72 -6.72 4.29 -0.15
CA LEU A 72 -8.14 3.89 -0.19
C LEU A 72 -9.04 4.88 0.56
N ALA A 73 -10.34 4.77 0.30
CA ALA A 73 -11.34 5.60 0.95
C ALA A 73 -11.32 5.41 2.48
N LYS A 74 -11.35 6.54 3.18
CA LYS A 74 -11.51 6.61 4.62
C LYS A 74 -12.96 6.87 4.98
N ASP A 75 -13.40 6.39 6.14
CA ASP A 75 -14.73 6.72 6.65
C ASP A 75 -14.82 8.16 7.16
N CYS A 76 -16.00 8.56 7.66
CA CYS A 76 -16.22 9.90 8.20
C CYS A 76 -15.37 10.23 9.44
N ARG A 77 -14.77 9.22 10.07
CA ARG A 77 -13.85 9.36 11.21
C ARG A 77 -12.39 9.37 10.77
N GLY A 78 -12.11 9.28 9.47
CA GLY A 78 -10.77 9.25 8.92
C GLY A 78 -10.10 7.87 8.96
N GLN A 79 -10.85 6.81 9.29
CA GLN A 79 -10.33 5.46 9.43
C GLN A 79 -10.30 4.74 8.08
N ILE A 80 -9.25 3.95 7.86
CA ILE A 80 -9.10 3.13 6.66
C ILE A 80 -10.19 2.05 6.69
N THR A 81 -10.97 1.97 5.60
CA THR A 81 -12.03 0.96 5.47
C THR A 81 -11.55 -0.33 4.79
N GLY A 82 -10.36 -0.31 4.20
CA GLY A 82 -9.75 -1.42 3.48
C GLY A 82 -9.03 -2.41 4.39
N VAL A 83 -8.94 -3.66 3.94
CA VAL A 83 -8.10 -4.70 4.55
C VAL A 83 -7.15 -5.23 3.48
N VAL A 84 -5.87 -5.39 3.82
CA VAL A 84 -4.89 -6.07 2.98
C VAL A 84 -4.40 -7.33 3.68
N VAL A 85 -4.51 -8.46 3.00
CA VAL A 85 -3.98 -9.75 3.47
C VAL A 85 -2.66 -10.01 2.76
N VAL A 86 -1.61 -10.27 3.53
CA VAL A 86 -0.27 -10.63 3.01
C VAL A 86 0.03 -12.06 3.43
N LEU A 87 0.17 -12.95 2.45
CA LEU A 87 0.57 -14.34 2.68
C LEU A 87 2.09 -14.44 2.55
N ASN A 88 2.75 -14.86 3.63
CA ASN A 88 4.19 -15.03 3.66
C ASN A 88 4.55 -16.53 3.72
N PRO A 89 5.59 -16.97 3.00
CA PRO A 89 6.04 -18.36 3.04
C PRO A 89 6.72 -18.74 4.37
N LEU A 90 7.18 -17.76 5.16
CA LEU A 90 7.94 -17.98 6.39
C LEU A 90 7.38 -17.13 7.54
N ASN A 91 7.31 -17.72 8.74
CA ASN A 91 6.88 -17.01 9.95
C ASN A 91 7.80 -15.84 10.30
N ALA A 92 9.12 -16.06 10.29
CA ALA A 92 10.11 -15.02 10.60
C ALA A 92 9.97 -13.80 9.69
N LEU A 93 9.69 -14.02 8.40
CA LEU A 93 9.44 -12.93 7.46
C LEU A 93 8.15 -12.17 7.80
N GLY A 94 7.11 -12.87 8.23
CA GLY A 94 5.87 -12.27 8.71
C GLY A 94 6.08 -11.38 9.94
N ASN A 95 6.84 -11.86 10.93
CA ASN A 95 7.13 -11.12 12.16
C ASN A 95 7.89 -9.81 11.86
N ASN A 96 8.94 -9.87 11.04
CA ASN A 96 9.69 -8.68 10.65
C ASN A 96 8.81 -7.64 9.93
N GLN A 97 7.85 -8.10 9.10
CA GLN A 97 6.91 -7.20 8.45
C GLN A 97 5.89 -6.60 9.43
N VAL A 98 5.46 -7.34 10.46
CA VAL A 98 4.58 -6.84 11.52
C VAL A 98 5.27 -5.74 12.32
N GLU A 99 6.54 -5.94 12.67
CA GLU A 99 7.37 -4.93 13.33
C GLU A 99 7.53 -3.67 12.48
N GLU A 100 7.90 -3.83 11.19
CA GLU A 100 8.05 -2.71 10.25
C GLU A 100 6.75 -1.88 10.15
N LYS A 101 5.60 -2.55 10.06
CA LYS A 101 4.27 -1.92 9.94
C LYS A 101 3.82 -1.22 11.21
N THR A 102 4.09 -1.82 12.36
CA THR A 102 3.72 -1.24 13.67
C THR A 102 4.54 0.01 13.95
N ALA A 103 5.85 -0.01 13.68
CA ALA A 103 6.70 1.20 13.76
C ALA A 103 6.23 2.33 12.82
N SER A 104 5.57 1.91 11.76
CA SER A 104 4.94 2.72 10.72
C SER A 104 3.52 3.22 11.09
N GLY A 105 2.97 2.85 12.26
CA GLY A 105 1.62 3.23 12.68
C GLY A 105 0.49 2.54 11.89
N ILE A 106 0.78 1.43 11.22
CA ILE A 106 -0.23 0.58 10.59
C ILE A 106 -0.67 -0.46 11.61
N GLN A 107 -1.98 -0.56 11.85
CA GLN A 107 -2.53 -1.61 12.70
C GLN A 107 -2.35 -2.96 12.01
N THR A 108 -1.75 -3.91 12.72
CA THR A 108 -1.54 -5.28 12.25
C THR A 108 -2.24 -6.26 13.19
N ALA A 109 -2.71 -7.37 12.62
CA ALA A 109 -3.13 -8.55 13.38
C ALA A 109 -2.12 -9.65 13.06
N GLY A 110 -1.19 -9.89 13.98
CA GLY A 110 -0.26 -11.01 13.92
C GLY A 110 -0.92 -12.31 14.39
N ARG A 111 -0.22 -13.45 14.26
CA ARG A 111 -0.57 -14.62 15.06
C ARG A 111 -0.30 -14.30 16.55
N PRO A 112 -1.10 -14.84 17.48
CA PRO A 112 -0.80 -14.78 18.91
C PRO A 112 0.58 -15.38 19.22
#